data_AF-A0A2D8RLG2-F1
#
_entry.id   AF-A0A2D8RLG2-F1
#
_cell.length_a   1.000
_cell.length_b   1.000
_cell.length_c   1.000
_cell.angle_alpha   90.00
_cell.angle_beta   90.00
_cell.angle_gamma   90.00
#
_symmetry.space_group_name_H-M   'P 1'
#
loop_
_entity.id
_entity.type
_entity.pdbx_description
1 polymer ?
#
loop_
_entity_poly.entity_id
_entity_poly.type
_entity_poly.pdbx_seq_one_letter_code
_entity_poly.pdbx_strand_id
1 'polypeptide(L)'
;MGNRGASSLPRRLIRHATRSTPHHPHTIRTHLIDYFVNHGMLTPDKPLYPRTKRLHWNVDFMLDLPPASIAAAYILHTNIPLESQLAAVVETDSHTVAFAAGLGANDARGQTHLLRVDGDERWWNHLPHRLDEILRTMKS
;
A
#
# COMPACT_ATOMS: atom_id res chain seq x y z
N MET A 1 -17.92 17.53 -6.11
CA MET A 1 -16.67 17.20 -6.82
C MET A 1 -16.18 15.83 -6.35
N GLY A 2 -16.52 14.76 -7.08
CA GLY A 2 -16.04 13.41 -6.81
C GLY A 2 -15.08 13.02 -7.94
N ASN A 3 -13.78 13.24 -7.75
CA ASN A 3 -12.80 12.90 -8.78
C ASN A 3 -12.81 11.38 -9.02
N ARG A 4 -12.94 10.99 -10.29
CA ARG A 4 -12.85 9.61 -10.77
C ARG A 4 -11.54 8.98 -10.28
N GLY A 5 -11.57 8.31 -9.13
CA GLY A 5 -10.38 7.77 -8.48
C GLY A 5 -10.49 7.63 -6.95
N ALA A 6 -11.24 8.48 -6.26
CA ALA A 6 -11.33 8.42 -4.79
C ALA A 6 -11.95 7.11 -4.28
N SER A 7 -12.95 6.57 -4.99
CA SER A 7 -13.53 5.24 -4.71
C SER A 7 -12.71 4.07 -5.30
N SER A 8 -11.59 4.37 -5.97
CA SER A 8 -10.67 3.36 -6.50
C SER A 8 -9.63 2.93 -5.47
N LEU A 9 -9.16 3.82 -4.60
CA LEU A 9 -8.14 3.48 -3.59
C LEU A 9 -8.67 2.47 -2.56
N PRO A 10 -9.84 2.68 -1.90
CA PRO A 10 -10.40 1.68 -0.99
C PRO A 10 -10.53 0.30 -1.63
N ARG A 11 -11.08 0.26 -2.86
CA ARG A 11 -11.26 -0.99 -3.62
C ARG A 11 -9.93 -1.64 -4.00
N ARG A 12 -8.92 -0.86 -4.39
CA ARG A 12 -7.57 -1.36 -4.70
C ARG A 12 -6.90 -1.97 -3.48
N LEU A 13 -6.94 -1.28 -2.33
CA LEU A 13 -6.36 -1.80 -1.09
C LEU A 13 -7.05 -3.08 -0.61
N ILE A 14 -8.40 -3.11 -0.62
CA ILE A 14 -9.15 -4.32 -0.28
C ILE A 14 -8.82 -5.46 -1.24
N ARG A 15 -8.65 -5.17 -2.53
CA ARG A 15 -8.24 -6.15 -3.53
C ARG A 15 -6.83 -6.68 -3.26
N HIS A 16 -5.87 -5.84 -2.91
CA HIS A 16 -4.52 -6.30 -2.53
C HIS A 16 -4.56 -7.16 -1.26
N ALA A 17 -5.40 -6.81 -0.29
CA ALA A 17 -5.64 -7.61 0.92
C ALA A 17 -6.50 -8.88 0.68
N THR A 18 -6.98 -9.10 -0.54
CA THR A 18 -7.67 -10.33 -0.95
C THR A 18 -6.69 -11.25 -1.67
N ARG A 19 -6.78 -12.56 -1.45
CA ARG A 19 -6.04 -13.57 -2.22
C ARG A 19 -6.95 -14.31 -3.21
N SER A 20 -6.33 -14.97 -4.18
CA SER A 20 -7.00 -15.88 -5.11
C SER A 20 -7.43 -17.17 -4.39
N THR A 21 -8.48 -17.81 -4.91
CA THR A 21 -8.93 -19.11 -4.39
C THR A 21 -7.87 -20.18 -4.68
N PRO A 22 -7.51 -21.05 -3.72
CA PRO A 22 -8.20 -21.36 -2.46
C PRO A 22 -7.71 -20.59 -1.22
N HIS A 23 -6.85 -19.59 -1.39
CA HIS A 23 -6.20 -18.94 -0.26
C HIS A 23 -7.15 -17.99 0.49
N HIS A 24 -7.07 -18.03 1.82
CA HIS A 24 -7.80 -17.07 2.66
C HIS A 24 -7.24 -15.65 2.46
N PRO A 25 -8.10 -14.62 2.48
CA PRO A 25 -7.67 -13.22 2.46
C PRO A 25 -6.73 -12.88 3.62
N HIS A 26 -5.95 -11.80 3.48
CA HIS A 26 -5.13 -11.30 4.56
C HIS A 26 -5.98 -10.77 5.72
N THR A 27 -5.52 -10.95 6.96
CA THR A 27 -6.23 -10.52 8.18
C THR A 27 -6.61 -9.04 8.15
N ILE A 28 -5.73 -8.17 7.63
CA ILE A 28 -5.96 -6.72 7.54
C ILE A 28 -7.18 -6.35 6.68
N ARG A 29 -7.66 -7.26 5.81
CA ARG A 29 -8.73 -6.97 4.86
C ARG A 29 -10.00 -6.51 5.56
N THR A 30 -10.40 -7.18 6.65
CA THR A 30 -11.60 -6.79 7.40
C THR A 30 -11.42 -5.40 8.01
N HIS A 31 -10.25 -5.13 8.60
CA HIS A 31 -9.94 -3.81 9.18
C HIS A 31 -9.98 -2.69 8.12
N LEU A 32 -9.50 -2.95 6.90
CA LEU A 32 -9.60 -1.99 5.80
C LEU A 32 -11.04 -1.72 5.40
N ILE A 33 -11.88 -2.77 5.33
CA ILE A 33 -13.31 -2.61 5.00
C ILE A 33 -13.99 -1.75 6.05
N ASP A 34 -13.82 -2.09 7.33
CA ASP A 34 -14.43 -1.37 8.44
C ASP A 34 -13.94 0.09 8.47
N TYR A 35 -12.64 0.32 8.28
CA TYR A 35 -12.07 1.66 8.18
C TYR A 35 -12.77 2.48 7.08
N PHE A 36 -12.84 1.97 5.85
CA PHE A 36 -13.40 2.72 4.75
C PHE A 36 -14.92 2.91 4.82
N VAL A 37 -15.65 1.95 5.40
CA VAL A 37 -17.10 2.09 5.65
C VAL A 37 -17.34 3.17 6.71
N ASN A 38 -16.62 3.11 7.84
CA ASN A 38 -16.77 4.07 8.94
C ASN A 38 -16.40 5.51 8.55
N HIS A 39 -15.54 5.68 7.54
CA HIS A 39 -15.17 6.99 7.00
C HIS A 39 -15.98 7.39 5.76
N GLY A 40 -17.05 6.67 5.41
CA GLY A 40 -17.95 7.00 4.30
C GLY A 40 -17.34 6.86 2.90
N MET A 41 -16.21 6.15 2.78
CA MET A 41 -15.52 5.92 1.50
C MET A 41 -16.06 4.69 0.75
N LEU A 42 -16.74 3.78 1.47
CA LEU A 42 -17.43 2.61 0.93
C LEU A 42 -18.83 2.47 1.54
N THR A 43 -19.71 1.81 0.80
CA THR A 43 -21.03 1.38 1.33
C THR A 43 -20.98 -0.09 1.72
N PRO A 44 -21.70 -0.53 2.76
CA PRO A 44 -21.69 -1.93 3.22
C PRO A 44 -22.25 -2.91 2.18
N ASP A 45 -23.11 -2.43 1.29
CA ASP A 45 -24.11 -3.26 0.59
C ASP A 45 -23.64 -3.84 -0.77
N LYS A 46 -22.37 -3.63 -1.15
CA LYS A 46 -21.83 -4.13 -2.42
C LYS A 46 -20.71 -5.13 -2.18
N PRO A 47 -20.67 -6.26 -2.92
CA PRO A 47 -19.48 -7.11 -2.90
C PRO A 47 -18.30 -6.28 -3.39
N LEU A 48 -17.34 -6.03 -2.49
CA LEU A 48 -16.20 -5.15 -2.75
C LEU A 48 -15.23 -5.74 -3.79
N TYR A 49 -15.36 -7.03 -4.11
CA TYR A 49 -14.51 -7.77 -5.03
C TYR A 49 -15.24 -9.01 -5.58
N PRO A 50 -14.90 -9.47 -6.80
CA PRO A 50 -15.43 -10.70 -7.36
C PRO A 50 -14.98 -11.93 -6.56
N ARG A 51 -15.79 -12.99 -6.58
CA ARG A 51 -15.53 -14.27 -5.89
C ARG A 51 -14.13 -14.85 -6.16
N THR A 52 -13.55 -14.53 -7.32
CA THR A 52 -12.21 -14.98 -7.70
C THR A 52 -11.34 -13.77 -8.05
N LYS A 53 -10.21 -13.60 -7.34
CA LYS A 53 -9.20 -12.59 -7.68
C LYS A 53 -8.38 -13.06 -8.87
N ARG A 54 -8.46 -12.34 -10.00
CA ARG A 54 -7.45 -12.42 -11.07
C ARG A 54 -6.25 -11.61 -10.67
N LEU A 55 -5.03 -12.15 -10.69
CA LEU A 55 -3.80 -11.40 -10.40
C LEU A 55 -3.47 -10.50 -11.60
N HIS A 56 -3.15 -9.24 -11.35
CA HIS A 56 -2.86 -8.26 -12.42
C HIS A 56 -1.67 -7.36 -12.08
N TRP A 57 -1.54 -6.96 -10.83
CA TRP A 57 -0.46 -6.08 -10.39
C TRP A 57 0.72 -6.93 -9.90
N ASN A 58 1.96 -6.50 -10.07
CA ASN A 58 3.13 -7.26 -9.58
C ASN A 58 3.00 -7.60 -8.09
N VAL A 59 2.53 -6.65 -7.28
CA VAL A 59 2.27 -6.85 -5.85
C VAL A 59 1.16 -7.88 -5.59
N ASP A 60 0.19 -8.07 -6.49
CA ASP A 60 -0.85 -9.09 -6.32
C ASP A 60 -0.23 -10.48 -6.28
N PHE A 61 0.75 -10.78 -7.13
CA PHE A 61 1.41 -12.10 -7.16
C PHE A 61 2.18 -12.39 -5.87
N MET A 62 2.86 -11.38 -5.32
CA MET A 62 3.58 -11.53 -4.06
C MET A 62 2.64 -11.74 -2.88
N LEU A 63 1.58 -10.94 -2.80
CA LEU A 63 0.60 -11.02 -1.71
C LEU A 63 -0.25 -12.30 -1.78
N ASP A 64 -0.38 -12.91 -2.96
CA ASP A 64 -1.07 -14.18 -3.13
C ASP A 64 -0.33 -15.37 -2.50
N LEU A 65 0.99 -15.25 -2.29
CA LEU A 65 1.78 -16.32 -1.71
C LEU A 65 1.34 -16.58 -0.26
N PRO A 66 1.11 -17.85 0.15
CA PRO A 66 0.77 -18.21 1.53
C PRO A 66 1.65 -17.56 2.62
N PRO A 67 2.99 -17.49 2.50
CA PRO A 67 3.84 -16.86 3.52
C PRO A 67 3.74 -15.33 3.58
N ALA A 68 3.20 -14.66 2.55
CA ALA A 68 3.13 -13.20 2.53
C ALA A 68 2.02 -12.70 3.46
N SER A 69 2.33 -11.79 4.39
CA SER A 69 1.32 -11.14 5.22
C SER A 69 1.40 -9.63 5.06
N ILE A 70 0.26 -8.95 5.21
CA ILE A 70 0.21 -7.49 5.25
C ILE A 70 0.08 -7.10 6.72
N ALA A 71 1.16 -6.58 7.30
CA ALA A 71 1.19 -6.14 8.69
C ALA A 71 0.49 -4.78 8.88
N ALA A 72 0.72 -3.85 7.95
CA ALA A 72 0.16 -2.51 8.01
C ALA A 72 -0.09 -1.95 6.60
N ALA A 73 -0.99 -0.97 6.51
CA ALA A 73 -1.21 -0.16 5.33
C ALA A 73 -1.27 1.32 5.75
N TYR A 74 -0.36 2.13 5.21
CA TYR A 74 -0.33 3.58 5.45
C TYR A 74 -1.06 4.30 4.32
N ILE A 75 -2.14 5.00 4.65
CA ILE A 75 -2.97 5.72 3.68
C ILE A 75 -2.67 7.21 3.81
N LEU A 76 -2.05 7.78 2.78
CA LEU A 76 -1.69 9.20 2.75
C LEU A 76 -2.68 9.93 1.84
N HIS A 77 -3.43 10.89 2.39
CA HIS A 77 -4.37 11.71 1.63
C HIS A 77 -3.76 13.08 1.35
N THR A 78 -3.44 13.32 0.09
CA THR A 78 -2.74 14.53 -0.34
C THR A 78 -3.14 14.95 -1.75
N ASN A 79 -2.87 16.21 -2.09
CA ASN A 79 -3.06 16.76 -3.43
C ASN A 79 -1.73 16.97 -4.18
N ILE A 80 -0.60 16.58 -3.58
CA ILE A 80 0.74 16.67 -4.20
C ILE A 80 1.25 15.28 -4.62
N PRO A 81 2.09 15.18 -5.67
CA PRO A 81 2.73 13.92 -6.03
C PRO A 81 3.71 13.46 -4.94
N LEU A 82 3.43 12.34 -4.29
CA LEU A 82 4.26 11.80 -3.20
C LEU A 82 5.14 10.62 -3.58
N GLU A 83 4.73 9.84 -4.57
CA GLU A 83 5.29 8.51 -4.83
C GLU A 83 6.80 8.55 -5.00
N SER A 84 7.31 9.40 -5.89
CA SER A 84 8.75 9.48 -6.14
C SER A 84 9.56 10.03 -4.97
N GLN A 85 8.99 10.90 -4.15
CA GLN A 85 9.69 11.47 -2.99
C GLN A 85 9.71 10.47 -1.83
N LEU A 86 8.61 9.74 -1.62
CA LEU A 86 8.56 8.63 -0.66
C LEU A 86 9.53 7.53 -1.08
N ALA A 87 9.56 7.15 -2.35
CA ALA A 87 10.51 6.18 -2.87
C ALA A 87 11.94 6.63 -2.58
N ALA A 88 12.31 7.88 -2.88
CA ALA A 88 13.64 8.40 -2.59
C ALA A 88 14.01 8.38 -1.10
N VAL A 89 13.09 8.75 -0.21
CA VAL A 89 13.37 8.76 1.25
C VAL A 89 13.53 7.34 1.77
N VAL A 90 12.69 6.41 1.34
CA VAL A 90 12.79 5.03 1.82
C VAL A 90 14.00 4.35 1.19
N GLU A 91 14.29 4.52 -0.11
CA GLU A 91 15.45 3.94 -0.79
C GLU A 91 16.81 4.42 -0.24
N THR A 92 16.87 5.63 0.31
CA THR A 92 18.11 6.20 0.89
C THR A 92 18.30 5.87 2.38
N ASP A 93 17.34 5.16 2.98
CA ASP A 93 17.43 4.74 4.37
C ASP A 93 18.43 3.59 4.54
N SER A 94 19.36 3.72 5.48
CA SER A 94 20.41 2.74 5.76
C SER A 94 19.91 1.37 6.20
N HIS A 95 18.66 1.27 6.66
CA HIS A 95 18.00 0.02 7.04
C HIS A 95 17.15 -0.56 5.92
N THR A 96 17.19 0.00 4.72
CA THR A 96 16.45 -0.53 3.58
C THR A 96 17.41 -0.98 2.49
N VAL A 97 17.01 -2.03 1.79
CA VAL A 97 17.79 -2.59 0.70
C VAL A 97 16.85 -2.89 -0.47
N ALA A 98 17.15 -2.33 -1.63
CA ALA A 98 16.46 -2.69 -2.86
C ALA A 98 16.77 -4.15 -3.23
N PHE A 99 15.72 -4.96 -3.42
CA PHE A 99 15.89 -6.35 -3.86
C PHE A 99 16.46 -6.41 -5.29
N ALA A 100 15.98 -5.54 -6.16
CA ALA A 100 16.47 -5.34 -7.51
C ALA A 100 16.08 -3.93 -7.97
N ALA A 101 16.96 -3.28 -8.74
CA ALA A 101 16.67 -1.96 -9.29
C ALA A 101 15.44 -1.99 -10.20
N GLY A 102 14.55 -1.00 -10.08
CA GLY A 102 13.35 -0.89 -10.92
C GLY A 102 12.14 -1.71 -10.42
N LEU A 103 12.31 -2.53 -9.38
CA LEU A 103 11.27 -3.46 -8.97
C LEU A 103 10.09 -2.72 -8.32
N GLY A 104 8.90 -2.89 -8.90
CA GLY A 104 7.67 -2.25 -8.42
C GLY A 104 7.47 -0.80 -8.88
N ALA A 105 8.40 -0.23 -9.65
CA ALA A 105 8.38 1.16 -10.11
C ALA A 105 8.22 1.28 -11.63
N ASN A 106 7.29 0.52 -12.21
CA ASN A 106 7.07 0.52 -13.67
C ASN A 106 6.65 1.89 -14.22
N ASP A 107 6.08 2.74 -13.38
CA ASP A 107 5.64 4.10 -13.63
C ASP A 107 6.66 5.17 -13.24
N ALA A 108 7.73 4.82 -12.52
CA ALA A 108 8.77 5.73 -12.07
C ALA A 108 10.17 5.25 -12.47
N ARG A 109 10.67 5.74 -13.60
CA ARG A 109 11.97 5.34 -14.16
C ARG A 109 13.10 5.62 -13.17
N GLY A 110 13.84 4.56 -12.81
CA GLY A 110 15.02 4.64 -11.94
C GLY A 110 14.75 4.45 -10.45
N GLN A 111 13.49 4.26 -10.04
CA GLN A 111 13.11 4.02 -8.66
C GLN A 111 12.85 2.53 -8.38
N THR A 112 12.74 2.14 -7.11
CA THR A 112 12.40 0.80 -6.65
C THR A 112 11.39 0.88 -5.52
N HIS A 113 10.16 0.43 -5.77
CA HIS A 113 9.08 0.49 -4.78
C HIS A 113 9.00 -0.76 -3.90
N LEU A 114 9.82 -1.79 -4.18
CA LEU A 114 9.91 -2.98 -3.36
C LEU A 114 11.27 -3.10 -2.68
N LEU A 115 11.25 -2.92 -1.36
CA LEU A 115 12.44 -2.86 -0.52
C LEU A 115 12.36 -3.93 0.57
N ARG A 116 13.53 -4.46 0.96
CA ARG A 116 13.70 -5.19 2.22
C ARG A 116 14.01 -4.18 3.31
N VAL A 117 13.42 -4.38 4.49
CA VAL A 117 13.77 -3.60 5.68
C VAL A 117 14.58 -4.52 6.60
N ASP A 118 15.83 -4.15 6.84
CA ASP A 118 16.76 -4.80 7.78
C ASP A 118 16.77 -4.09 9.15
N GLY A 119 15.80 -3.20 9.38
CA GLY A 119 15.55 -2.52 10.66
C GLY A 119 14.71 -3.34 11.64
N ASP A 120 14.76 -2.98 12.91
CA ASP A 120 13.98 -3.58 13.98
C ASP A 120 12.58 -2.94 14.12
N GLU A 121 11.84 -3.30 15.17
CA GLU A 121 10.55 -2.70 15.48
C GLU A 121 10.60 -1.17 15.63
N ARG A 122 11.75 -0.60 16.05
CA ARG A 122 11.88 0.85 16.17
C ARG A 122 11.78 1.49 14.79
N TRP A 123 12.35 0.90 13.75
CA TRP A 123 12.22 1.42 12.40
C TRP A 123 10.74 1.55 12.00
N TRP A 124 9.96 0.48 12.23
CA TRP A 124 8.52 0.47 11.93
C TRP A 124 7.74 1.47 12.78
N ASN A 125 8.06 1.59 14.07
CA ASN A 125 7.39 2.52 14.99
C ASN A 125 7.69 3.99 14.65
N HIS A 126 8.85 4.29 14.05
CA HIS A 126 9.22 5.65 13.63
C HIS A 126 8.72 6.00 12.22
N LEU A 127 8.38 5.01 11.38
CA LEU A 127 7.92 5.25 10.01
C LEU A 127 6.73 6.23 9.94
N PRO A 128 5.67 6.15 10.78
CA PRO A 128 4.57 7.12 10.74
C PRO A 128 5.03 8.57 10.95
N HIS A 129 5.95 8.78 11.90
CA HIS A 129 6.50 10.11 12.17
C HIS A 129 7.27 10.64 10.97
N ARG A 130 8.12 9.80 10.34
CA ARG A 130 8.87 10.20 9.15
C ARG A 130 7.96 10.53 7.98
N LEU A 131 6.90 9.77 7.79
CA LEU A 131 5.88 10.07 6.77
C LEU A 131 5.21 11.43 7.03
N ASP A 132 4.89 11.76 8.28
CA ASP A 132 4.32 13.07 8.63
C ASP A 132 5.31 14.23 8.37
N GLU A 133 6.58 14.06 8.72
CA GLU A 133 7.62 15.07 8.44
C GLU A 133 7.77 15.35 6.95
N ILE A 134 7.82 14.29 6.13
CA ILE A 134 7.86 14.40 4.66
C ILE A 134 6.64 15.18 4.16
N LEU A 135 5.44 14.86 4.66
CA LEU A 135 4.22 15.57 4.27
C LEU A 135 4.23 17.05 4.67
N ARG A 136 4.91 17.44 5.76
CA ARG A 136 5.02 18.83 6.20
C ARG A 136 6.02 19.63 5.38
N THR A 137 7.19 19.06 5.08
CA THR A 137 8.22 19.75 4.30
C THR A 137 7.75 20.05 2.89
N MET A 138 6.88 19.22 2.32
CA MET A 138 6.33 19.42 0.98
C MET A 138 5.14 20.39 0.92
N LYS A 139 4.56 20.78 2.06
CA LYS A 139 3.52 21.82 2.13
C LYS A 139 4.10 23.23 2.26
N SER A 140 5.41 23.34 2.50
CA SER A 140 6.15 24.60 2.64
C SER A 140 6.78 24.99 1.31
#